data_AF-A0A8H5R9G0-F1
#
_entry.id   AF-A0A8H5R9G0-F1
#
_cell.length_a   1.000
_cell.length_b   1.000
_cell.length_c   1.000
_cell.angle_alpha   90.00
_cell.angle_beta   90.00
_cell.angle_gamma   90.00
#
_symmetry.space_group_name_H-M   'P 1'
#
loop_
_entity.id
_entity.type
_entity.pdbx_description
1 polymer ?
#
loop_
_entity_poly.entity_id
_entity_poly.type
_entity_poly.pdbx_seq_one_letter_code
_entity_poly.pdbx_strand_id
1 'polypeptide(L)'
;MAQSIPQNVIHGLRSMLSLGSQNDNETSSSSSGGLTPVDVVITRIMLTKGKKLPPGVVDVIFDFAEYWAHSSNEVDYIAEHSSPLRVNGQSPSENKFLLRSFPVGLTGIQGKKALAEVLAYDLNEAKPAPLKTEHDASYFAKLADYPTPKLVHPVRKVVFTIRSKDQGWGGEPDNRHTYNGAWTWFEAGLEKFDAEQTCDPNCTYDVRFKSASSVASPLPVCALRPLYPSIVPKGSDKFAYSHPLAHQEKWTIVRNKTAHRAWQDHVITWAWDDDAKPDSEAAVRMKADEGRGEETGDGWFVRDLKMGDVVTVWAKARFGGWVNHIEKVKIDVYWAV
;
A
#
# COMPACT_ATOMS: atom_id res chain seq x y z
N MET A 1 -19.09 -15.64 -26.57
CA MET A 1 -20.04 -14.76 -25.85
C MET A 1 -19.40 -13.38 -25.72
N ALA A 2 -19.99 -12.35 -26.31
CA ALA A 2 -19.47 -10.98 -26.18
C ALA A 2 -19.71 -10.50 -24.74
N GLN A 3 -18.64 -10.28 -23.97
CA GLN A 3 -18.74 -9.63 -22.66
C GLN A 3 -19.24 -8.20 -22.87
N SER A 4 -20.35 -7.84 -22.23
CA SER A 4 -20.90 -6.49 -22.27
C SER A 4 -19.90 -5.49 -21.68
N ILE A 5 -19.73 -4.34 -22.33
CA ILE A 5 -18.88 -3.26 -21.83
C ILE A 5 -19.57 -2.64 -20.60
N PRO A 6 -18.89 -2.49 -19.45
CA PRO A 6 -19.50 -1.89 -18.26
C PRO A 6 -20.02 -0.47 -18.53
N GLN A 7 -21.16 -0.09 -17.93
CA GLN A 7 -21.78 1.23 -18.16
C GLN A 7 -20.85 2.40 -17.82
N ASN A 8 -19.99 2.24 -16.81
CA ASN A 8 -19.01 3.24 -16.39
C ASN A 8 -17.98 3.52 -17.49
N VAL A 9 -17.56 2.49 -18.23
CA VAL A 9 -16.65 2.62 -19.39
C VAL A 9 -17.34 3.32 -20.55
N ILE A 10 -18.63 3.03 -20.78
CA ILE A 10 -19.43 3.73 -21.81
C ILE A 10 -19.58 5.21 -21.45
N HIS A 11 -19.83 5.53 -20.18
CA HIS A 11 -19.93 6.90 -19.69
C HIS A 11 -18.58 7.64 -19.83
N GLY A 12 -17.48 7.02 -19.41
CA GLY A 12 -16.14 7.60 -19.57
C GLY A 12 -15.77 7.85 -21.03
N LEU A 13 -16.08 6.91 -21.94
CA LEU A 13 -15.88 7.10 -23.39
C LEU A 13 -16.64 8.32 -23.91
N ARG A 14 -17.90 8.53 -23.48
CA ARG A 14 -18.69 9.70 -23.88
C ARG A 14 -18.09 11.00 -23.36
N SER A 15 -17.59 11.01 -22.13
CA SER A 15 -16.91 12.17 -21.53
C SER A 15 -15.65 12.55 -22.32
N MET A 16 -14.76 11.59 -22.59
CA MET A 16 -13.53 11.83 -23.36
C MET A 16 -13.79 12.27 -24.80
N LEU A 17 -14.83 11.74 -25.44
CA LEU A 17 -15.22 12.16 -26.79
C LEU A 17 -15.84 13.57 -26.80
N SER A 18 -16.47 13.99 -25.70
CA SER A 18 -17.04 15.34 -25.55
C SER A 18 -15.98 16.42 -25.31
N LEU A 19 -14.82 16.06 -24.73
CA LEU A 19 -13.67 16.96 -24.56
C LEU A 19 -13.07 17.40 -25.91
N GLY A 20 -13.38 16.71 -27.01
CA GLY A 20 -13.00 17.14 -28.37
C GLY A 20 -13.87 18.26 -28.96
N SER A 21 -14.84 18.81 -28.22
CA SER A 21 -15.82 19.76 -28.78
C SER A 21 -16.20 20.94 -27.87
N GLN A 22 -15.40 21.28 -26.84
CA GLN A 22 -15.69 22.44 -26.00
C GLN A 22 -14.69 23.57 -26.25
N ASN A 23 -15.24 24.73 -26.62
CA ASN A 23 -14.56 26.02 -26.67
C ASN A 23 -14.05 26.40 -25.27
N ASP A 24 -12.83 26.92 -25.23
CA ASP A 24 -12.16 27.45 -24.06
C ASP A 24 -12.95 28.61 -23.43
N ASN A 25 -13.69 28.32 -22.36
CA ASN A 25 -13.98 29.27 -21.28
C ASN A 25 -14.77 28.56 -20.19
N GLU A 26 -14.09 28.01 -19.19
CA GLU A 26 -14.59 28.03 -17.80
C GLU A 26 -13.51 27.64 -16.79
N THR A 27 -13.23 28.62 -15.93
CA THR A 27 -12.65 28.62 -14.58
C THR A 27 -12.15 27.28 -14.02
N SER A 28 -10.82 27.18 -13.90
CA SER A 28 -10.08 26.11 -13.25
C SER A 28 -10.40 26.01 -11.75
N SER A 29 -11.33 25.15 -11.38
CA SER A 29 -11.35 24.55 -10.04
C SER A 29 -10.41 23.36 -10.05
N SER A 30 -9.29 23.45 -9.34
CA SER A 30 -8.31 22.38 -9.16
C SER A 30 -8.89 21.23 -8.36
N SER A 31 -9.68 20.36 -8.99
CA SER A 31 -9.82 18.99 -8.53
C SER A 31 -8.53 18.26 -8.92
N SER A 32 -7.91 17.57 -7.97
CA SER A 32 -6.74 16.73 -8.21
C SER A 32 -7.15 15.55 -9.12
N GLY A 33 -7.20 15.82 -10.43
CA GLY A 33 -7.59 14.90 -11.49
C GLY A 33 -6.51 13.85 -11.75
N GLY A 34 -6.39 12.90 -10.84
CA GLY A 34 -5.54 11.72 -11.03
C GLY A 34 -6.12 10.77 -12.07
N LEU A 35 -5.24 10.01 -12.73
CA LEU A 35 -5.60 8.98 -13.71
C LEU A 35 -6.46 7.89 -13.06
N THR A 36 -7.70 7.71 -13.52
CA THR A 36 -8.59 6.66 -13.00
C THR A 36 -8.38 5.33 -13.73
N PRO A 37 -8.72 4.18 -13.12
CA PRO A 37 -8.67 2.89 -13.83
C PRO A 37 -9.54 2.86 -15.10
N VAL A 38 -10.64 3.62 -15.13
CA VAL A 38 -11.50 3.73 -16.30
C VAL A 38 -10.77 4.46 -17.44
N ASP A 39 -10.00 5.51 -17.14
CA ASP A 39 -9.20 6.24 -18.13
C ASP A 39 -8.12 5.34 -18.76
N VAL A 40 -7.49 4.50 -17.94
CA VAL A 40 -6.50 3.47 -18.36
C VAL A 40 -7.15 2.50 -19.35
N VAL A 41 -8.32 1.97 -19.00
CA VAL A 41 -9.09 1.04 -19.87
C VAL A 41 -9.50 1.71 -21.18
N ILE A 42 -9.99 2.95 -21.12
CA ILE A 42 -10.40 3.70 -22.31
C ILE A 42 -9.21 3.93 -23.22
N THR A 43 -8.08 4.37 -22.68
CA THR A 43 -6.84 4.60 -23.42
C THR A 43 -6.38 3.31 -24.10
N ARG A 44 -6.42 2.18 -23.39
CA ARG A 44 -6.07 0.85 -23.94
C ARG A 44 -6.99 0.50 -25.11
N ILE A 45 -8.30 0.71 -24.97
CA ILE A 45 -9.28 0.49 -26.05
C ILE A 45 -9.02 1.41 -27.25
N MET A 46 -8.72 2.69 -27.03
CA MET A 46 -8.42 3.64 -28.09
C MET A 46 -7.17 3.25 -28.88
N LEU A 47 -6.11 2.81 -28.22
CA LEU A 47 -4.89 2.34 -28.89
C LEU A 47 -5.12 1.00 -29.61
N THR A 48 -5.79 0.04 -28.96
CA THR A 48 -5.97 -1.31 -29.50
C THR A 48 -6.99 -1.34 -30.64
N LYS A 49 -8.15 -0.69 -30.47
CA LYS A 49 -9.24 -0.72 -31.46
C LYS A 49 -9.21 0.50 -32.38
N GLY A 50 -8.96 1.68 -31.83
CA GLY A 50 -8.96 2.93 -32.58
C GLY A 50 -7.73 3.08 -33.47
N LYS A 51 -6.54 2.72 -32.96
CA LYS A 51 -5.28 2.75 -33.72
C LYS A 51 -4.84 1.39 -34.26
N LYS A 52 -5.60 0.32 -33.96
CA LYS A 52 -5.33 -1.06 -34.41
C LYS A 52 -3.93 -1.56 -34.00
N LEU A 53 -3.38 -1.05 -32.89
CA LEU A 53 -2.10 -1.52 -32.38
C LEU A 53 -2.24 -2.94 -31.80
N PRO A 54 -1.25 -3.84 -32.01
CA PRO A 54 -1.23 -5.13 -31.35
C PRO A 54 -1.24 -4.99 -29.83
N PRO A 55 -1.94 -5.86 -29.07
CA PRO A 55 -2.02 -5.76 -27.61
C PRO A 55 -0.65 -5.66 -26.92
N GLY A 56 0.34 -6.46 -27.34
CA GLY A 56 1.68 -6.41 -26.75
C GLY A 56 2.41 -5.08 -26.98
N VAL A 57 2.15 -4.37 -28.08
CA VAL A 57 2.70 -3.01 -28.30
C VAL A 57 2.02 -2.01 -27.36
N VAL A 58 0.71 -2.15 -27.15
CA VAL A 58 -0.03 -1.31 -26.20
C VAL A 58 0.47 -1.55 -24.77
N ASP A 59 0.74 -2.79 -24.39
CA ASP A 59 1.33 -3.12 -23.09
C ASP A 59 2.70 -2.47 -22.90
N VAL A 60 3.58 -2.53 -23.91
CA VAL A 60 4.88 -1.84 -23.88
C VAL A 60 4.73 -0.32 -23.76
N ILE A 61 3.77 0.29 -24.47
CA ILE A 61 3.48 1.72 -24.35
C ILE A 61 3.05 2.07 -22.92
N PHE A 62 2.16 1.27 -22.33
CA PHE A 62 1.64 1.49 -20.99
C PHE A 62 2.73 1.31 -19.94
N ASP A 63 3.53 0.26 -20.06
CA ASP A 63 4.62 0.00 -19.13
C ASP A 63 5.73 1.06 -19.24
N PHE A 64 6.09 1.49 -20.45
CA PHE A 64 7.08 2.55 -20.65
C PHE A 64 6.59 3.92 -20.18
N ALA A 65 5.29 4.23 -20.35
CA ALA A 65 4.71 5.49 -19.91
C ALA A 65 4.27 5.47 -18.44
N GLU A 66 4.44 4.35 -17.73
CA GLU A 66 3.88 4.09 -16.41
C GLU A 66 2.37 4.41 -16.31
N TYR A 67 1.64 4.18 -17.42
CA TYR A 67 0.23 4.54 -17.56
C TYR A 67 -0.66 3.45 -16.97
N TRP A 68 -0.64 3.37 -15.64
CA TRP A 68 -1.29 2.32 -14.86
C TRP A 68 -2.39 2.86 -13.97
N ALA A 69 -3.31 2.00 -13.58
CA ALA A 69 -4.24 2.34 -12.52
C ALA A 69 -3.51 2.37 -11.18
N HIS A 70 -4.00 3.17 -10.24
CA HIS A 70 -3.43 3.22 -8.91
C HIS A 70 -4.48 3.49 -7.83
N SER A 71 -4.12 3.16 -6.60
CA SER A 71 -4.81 3.60 -5.40
C SER A 71 -3.83 4.21 -4.42
N SER A 72 -4.33 5.10 -3.58
CA SER A 72 -3.56 5.86 -2.61
C SER A 72 -4.25 5.80 -1.25
N ASN A 73 -3.50 5.45 -0.22
CA ASN A 73 -3.88 5.63 1.18
C ASN A 73 -2.85 6.53 1.84
N GLU A 74 -3.29 7.45 2.69
CA GLU A 74 -2.39 8.30 3.48
C GLU A 74 -2.93 8.54 4.87
N VAL A 75 -2.00 8.80 5.80
CA VAL A 75 -2.25 9.31 7.14
C VAL A 75 -1.30 10.45 7.41
N ASP A 76 -1.84 11.57 7.89
CA ASP A 76 -1.09 12.75 8.28
C ASP A 76 -1.36 13.04 9.76
N TYR A 77 -0.42 12.63 10.61
CA TYR A 77 -0.55 12.76 12.06
C TYR A 77 -0.55 14.23 12.52
N ILE A 78 0.05 15.13 11.75
CA ILE A 78 0.01 16.56 12.06
C ILE A 78 -1.39 17.11 11.79
N ALA A 79 -1.97 16.78 10.62
CA ALA A 79 -3.32 17.20 10.28
C ALA A 79 -4.38 16.56 11.18
N GLU A 80 -4.23 15.29 11.54
CA GLU A 80 -5.23 14.51 12.28
C GLU A 80 -5.11 14.64 13.81
N HIS A 81 -3.89 14.75 14.33
CA HIS A 81 -3.60 14.70 15.78
C HIS A 81 -2.80 15.89 16.30
N SER A 82 -2.50 16.90 15.46
CA SER A 82 -1.71 18.09 15.82
C SER A 82 -0.31 17.77 16.39
N SER A 83 0.18 16.53 16.24
CA SER A 83 1.46 16.08 16.75
C SER A 83 1.94 14.84 16.01
N PRO A 84 3.27 14.66 15.81
CA PRO A 84 3.79 13.49 15.14
C PRO A 84 3.62 12.25 16.00
N LEU A 85 3.38 11.10 15.34
CA LEU A 85 3.39 9.81 16.00
C LEU A 85 4.80 9.49 16.51
N ARG A 86 4.88 8.91 17.71
CA ARG A 86 6.14 8.50 18.34
C ARG A 86 6.12 7.01 18.64
N VAL A 87 7.06 6.29 18.06
CA VAL A 87 7.30 4.86 18.29
C VAL A 87 8.58 4.75 19.11
N ASN A 88 8.46 4.30 20.36
CA ASN A 88 9.56 4.30 21.31
C ASN A 88 10.07 2.88 21.53
N GLY A 89 11.39 2.67 21.48
CA GLY A 89 11.99 1.37 21.80
C GLY A 89 11.80 0.99 23.27
N GLN A 90 11.75 -0.31 23.57
CA GLN A 90 11.46 -0.84 24.92
C GLN A 90 10.12 -0.37 25.51
N SER A 91 9.16 -0.03 24.65
CA SER A 91 7.81 0.32 25.06
C SER A 91 6.80 -0.58 24.34
N PRO A 92 5.55 -0.64 24.80
CA PRO A 92 4.48 -1.33 24.06
C PRO A 92 4.28 -0.82 22.62
N SER A 93 4.81 0.37 22.29
CA SER A 93 4.73 0.97 20.95
C SER A 93 5.92 0.64 20.03
N GLU A 94 6.89 -0.17 20.48
CA GLU A 94 8.14 -0.43 19.73
C GLU A 94 7.93 -1.06 18.33
N ASN A 95 6.76 -1.66 18.12
CA ASN A 95 6.26 -2.13 16.83
C ASN A 95 4.88 -1.51 16.62
N LYS A 96 4.74 -0.66 15.60
CA LYS A 96 3.49 0.07 15.39
C LYS A 96 3.00 -0.06 13.95
N PHE A 97 1.83 -0.65 13.78
CA PHE A 97 1.07 -0.57 12.53
C PHE A 97 0.72 0.89 12.24
N LEU A 98 0.99 1.34 11.01
CA LEU A 98 0.76 2.73 10.60
C LEU A 98 -0.39 2.86 9.62
N LEU A 99 -0.35 2.09 8.54
CA LEU A 99 -1.22 2.29 7.38
C LEU A 99 -1.31 1.00 6.57
N ARG A 100 -2.46 0.76 5.93
CA ARG A 100 -2.60 -0.20 4.84
C ARG A 100 -3.08 0.43 3.54
N SER A 101 -2.73 -0.23 2.42
CA SER A 101 -3.30 0.06 1.11
C SER A 101 -4.73 -0.46 1.00
N PHE A 102 -5.47 0.02 0.00
CA PHE A 102 -6.59 -0.73 -0.55
C PHE A 102 -6.11 -2.07 -1.12
N PRO A 103 -7.00 -3.08 -1.21
CA PRO A 103 -6.67 -4.33 -1.85
C PRO A 103 -6.30 -4.10 -3.32
N VAL A 104 -5.23 -4.72 -3.79
CA VAL A 104 -4.74 -4.57 -5.18
C VAL A 104 -5.89 -4.76 -6.18
N GLY A 105 -6.02 -3.83 -7.12
CA GLY A 105 -7.11 -3.82 -8.10
C GLY A 105 -8.36 -3.08 -7.64
N LEU A 106 -8.39 -2.55 -6.41
CA LEU A 106 -9.47 -1.69 -5.93
C LEU A 106 -8.93 -0.29 -5.63
N THR A 107 -9.70 0.73 -6.00
CA THR A 107 -9.43 2.15 -5.70
C THR A 107 -10.16 2.63 -4.45
N GLY A 108 -10.92 1.74 -3.82
CA GLY A 108 -11.71 1.99 -2.61
C GLY A 108 -12.39 0.71 -2.15
N ILE A 109 -13.09 0.78 -1.01
CA ILE A 109 -13.90 -0.33 -0.51
C ILE A 109 -15.36 0.09 -0.56
N GLN A 110 -16.18 -0.66 -1.30
CA GLN A 110 -17.60 -0.39 -1.45
C GLN A 110 -18.29 -0.26 -0.08
N GLY A 111 -19.11 0.78 0.06
CA GLY A 111 -19.87 1.06 1.28
C GLY A 111 -19.20 2.00 2.28
N LYS A 112 -17.90 2.32 2.15
CA LYS A 112 -17.26 3.35 2.97
C LYS A 112 -17.63 4.75 2.47
N LYS A 113 -18.59 5.39 3.12
CA LYS A 113 -18.95 6.80 2.84
C LYS A 113 -18.54 7.76 3.95
N ALA A 114 -18.32 7.25 5.16
CA ALA A 114 -17.92 8.05 6.31
C ALA A 114 -16.40 7.96 6.55
N LEU A 115 -15.77 9.10 6.85
CA LEU A 115 -14.33 9.19 7.15
C LEU A 115 -13.89 8.21 8.24
N ALA A 116 -14.71 8.02 9.28
CA ALA A 116 -14.40 7.07 10.37
C ALA A 116 -14.30 5.61 9.90
N GLU A 117 -15.08 5.20 8.90
CA GLU A 117 -15.04 3.83 8.33
C GLU A 117 -13.82 3.62 7.42
N VAL A 118 -13.34 4.71 6.80
CA VAL A 118 -12.09 4.72 6.05
C VAL A 118 -10.91 4.58 7.02
N LEU A 119 -10.80 5.49 8.00
CA LEU A 119 -9.72 5.48 8.98
C LEU A 119 -9.62 4.16 9.76
N ALA A 120 -10.75 3.55 10.11
CA ALA A 120 -10.75 2.28 10.82
C ALA A 120 -10.29 1.08 9.98
N TYR A 121 -10.40 1.13 8.66
CA TYR A 121 -9.75 0.11 7.83
C TYR A 121 -8.28 0.45 7.63
N ASP A 122 -7.97 1.72 7.37
CA ASP A 122 -6.64 2.14 6.94
C ASP A 122 -5.63 2.02 8.12
N LEU A 123 -6.07 2.25 9.36
CA LEU A 123 -5.19 2.44 10.53
C LEU A 123 -5.34 1.38 11.63
N ASN A 124 -6.33 0.48 11.58
CA ASN A 124 -6.47 -0.57 12.58
C ASN A 124 -5.66 -1.81 12.23
N GLU A 125 -4.87 -2.29 13.17
CA GLU A 125 -4.12 -3.53 13.04
C GLU A 125 -5.06 -4.73 12.85
N ALA A 126 -4.73 -5.62 11.91
CA ALA A 126 -5.50 -6.86 11.73
C ALA A 126 -5.31 -7.79 12.92
N LYS A 127 -6.34 -8.55 13.28
CA LYS A 127 -6.23 -9.56 14.33
C LYS A 127 -5.23 -10.65 13.89
N PRO A 128 -4.17 -10.94 14.65
CA PRO A 128 -3.25 -12.02 14.32
C PRO A 128 -3.99 -13.35 14.30
N ALA A 129 -4.06 -13.97 13.13
CA ALA A 129 -4.61 -15.30 12.91
C ALA A 129 -4.03 -15.87 11.61
N PRO A 130 -3.86 -17.19 11.49
CA PRO A 130 -3.39 -17.79 10.26
C PRO A 130 -4.45 -17.69 9.17
N LEU A 131 -4.00 -17.51 7.93
CA LEU A 131 -4.86 -17.59 6.75
C LEU A 131 -5.27 -19.04 6.52
N LYS A 132 -6.59 -19.28 6.42
CA LYS A 132 -7.14 -20.60 6.11
C LYS A 132 -7.33 -20.76 4.61
N THR A 133 -8.12 -19.86 4.04
CA THR A 133 -8.53 -19.94 2.63
C THR A 133 -8.41 -18.57 1.98
N GLU A 134 -7.67 -18.49 0.87
CA GLU A 134 -7.54 -17.27 0.08
C GLU A 134 -8.81 -17.03 -0.76
N HIS A 135 -9.23 -15.77 -0.90
CA HIS A 135 -10.20 -15.42 -1.93
C HIS A 135 -9.58 -15.48 -3.33
N ASP A 136 -10.35 -15.98 -4.30
CA ASP A 136 -9.97 -15.93 -5.71
C ASP A 136 -9.98 -14.49 -6.26
N ALA A 137 -9.15 -14.21 -7.26
CA ALA A 137 -9.15 -12.92 -7.97
C ALA A 137 -10.55 -12.53 -8.50
N SER A 138 -11.36 -13.52 -8.89
CA SER A 138 -12.74 -13.29 -9.36
C SER A 138 -13.67 -12.69 -8.31
N TYR A 139 -13.39 -12.91 -7.02
CA TYR A 139 -14.11 -12.30 -5.92
C TYR A 139 -13.88 -10.78 -5.91
N PHE A 140 -12.62 -10.36 -5.92
CA PHE A 140 -12.25 -8.94 -5.97
C PHE A 140 -12.68 -8.27 -7.26
N ALA A 141 -12.65 -8.98 -8.39
CA ALA A 141 -13.12 -8.46 -9.68
C ALA A 141 -14.59 -8.04 -9.67
N LYS A 142 -15.44 -8.70 -8.87
CA LYS A 142 -16.85 -8.33 -8.71
C LYS A 142 -17.04 -7.04 -7.88
N LEU A 143 -16.03 -6.65 -7.10
CA LEU A 143 -16.05 -5.46 -6.25
C LEU A 143 -15.50 -4.22 -6.97
N ALA A 144 -14.75 -4.41 -8.06
CA ALA A 144 -14.29 -3.33 -8.90
C ALA A 144 -15.42 -2.82 -9.81
N ASP A 145 -15.41 -1.52 -10.08
CA ASP A 145 -16.36 -0.83 -10.97
C ASP A 145 -15.82 -0.63 -12.40
N TYR A 146 -14.71 -1.30 -12.73
CA TYR A 146 -14.03 -1.27 -14.01
C TYR A 146 -13.53 -2.67 -14.39
N PRO A 147 -13.22 -2.94 -15.68
CA PRO A 147 -12.62 -4.21 -16.09
C PRO A 147 -11.27 -4.42 -15.40
N THR A 148 -11.17 -5.44 -14.55
CA THR A 148 -9.98 -5.65 -13.74
C THR A 148 -8.83 -6.30 -14.51
N PRO A 149 -7.59 -6.22 -13.99
CA PRO A 149 -6.43 -6.82 -14.64
C PRO A 149 -6.62 -8.30 -14.94
N LYS A 150 -6.17 -8.74 -16.11
CA LYS A 150 -6.14 -10.17 -16.48
C LYS A 150 -4.88 -10.89 -16.00
N LEU A 151 -3.86 -10.13 -15.62
CA LEU A 151 -2.59 -10.67 -15.13
C LEU A 151 -2.80 -11.26 -13.73
N VAL A 152 -2.19 -12.43 -13.49
CA VAL A 152 -2.16 -13.06 -12.16
C VAL A 152 -1.42 -12.16 -11.17
N HIS A 153 -0.36 -11.50 -11.65
CA HIS A 153 0.49 -10.57 -10.91
C HIS A 153 0.44 -9.19 -11.61
N PRO A 154 -0.58 -8.37 -11.33
CA PRO A 154 -0.83 -7.15 -12.09
C PRO A 154 -0.04 -5.94 -11.58
N VAL A 155 0.54 -6.02 -10.38
CA VAL A 155 1.22 -4.88 -9.76
C VAL A 155 2.49 -4.54 -10.54
N ARG A 156 2.72 -3.25 -10.70
CA ARG A 156 3.88 -2.68 -11.40
C ARG A 156 4.81 -1.96 -10.44
N LYS A 157 4.26 -1.18 -9.52
CA LYS A 157 5.07 -0.53 -8.49
C LYS A 157 4.29 -0.27 -7.23
N VAL A 158 5.00 -0.20 -6.11
CA VAL A 158 4.52 0.31 -4.84
C VAL A 158 5.42 1.46 -4.43
N VAL A 159 4.84 2.60 -4.11
CA VAL A 159 5.57 3.79 -3.67
C VAL A 159 5.20 4.10 -2.23
N PHE A 160 6.21 4.17 -1.38
CA PHE A 160 6.10 4.57 0.01
C PHE A 160 6.61 6.00 0.16
N THR A 161 5.73 6.92 0.55
CA THR A 161 6.13 8.29 0.91
C THR A 161 6.00 8.45 2.42
N ILE A 162 7.13 8.67 3.10
CA ILE A 162 7.20 8.71 4.56
C ILE A 162 7.96 9.97 4.98
N ARG A 163 7.35 10.78 5.84
CA ARG A 163 8.02 11.91 6.49
C ARG A 163 8.33 11.54 7.94
N SER A 164 9.61 11.33 8.23
CA SER A 164 10.06 10.81 9.53
C SER A 164 11.41 11.37 9.96
N LYS A 165 11.78 11.09 11.21
CA LYS A 165 13.13 11.29 11.73
C LYS A 165 13.40 10.42 12.94
N ASP A 166 14.68 10.37 13.29
CA ASP A 166 15.16 9.75 14.53
C ASP A 166 15.04 10.70 15.74
N GLN A 167 15.37 10.20 16.94
CA GLN A 167 15.37 11.00 18.19
C GLN A 167 16.40 12.14 18.20
N GLY A 168 17.46 12.03 17.40
CA GLY A 168 18.43 13.11 17.22
C GLY A 168 19.61 13.11 18.20
N TRP A 169 19.89 11.98 18.86
CA TRP A 169 21.04 11.75 19.73
C TRP A 169 21.30 10.24 19.88
N GLY A 170 22.41 9.85 20.52
CA GLY A 170 22.76 8.44 20.71
C GLY A 170 23.50 7.85 19.51
N GLY A 171 23.52 6.52 19.43
CA GLY A 171 24.27 5.78 18.41
C GLY A 171 25.80 5.92 18.52
N GLU A 172 26.50 5.20 17.66
CA GLU A 172 27.95 5.32 17.52
C GLU A 172 28.31 6.66 16.83
N PRO A 173 29.34 7.39 17.29
CA PRO A 173 29.72 8.68 16.71
C PRO A 173 29.94 8.63 15.20
N ASP A 174 30.56 7.56 14.69
CA ASP A 174 30.91 7.40 13.28
C ASP A 174 29.67 7.18 12.39
N ASN A 175 28.55 6.74 12.97
CA ASN A 175 27.32 6.44 12.24
C ASN A 175 26.34 7.63 12.21
N ARG A 176 26.65 8.74 12.88
CA ARG A 176 25.75 9.91 12.95
C ARG A 176 25.45 10.47 11.56
N HIS A 177 24.19 10.81 11.34
CA HIS A 177 23.67 11.37 10.08
C HIS A 177 23.76 10.43 8.88
N THR A 178 24.12 9.15 9.10
CA THR A 178 24.07 8.08 8.11
C THR A 178 22.91 7.13 8.43
N TYR A 179 22.59 6.20 7.54
CA TYR A 179 21.63 5.12 7.81
C TYR A 179 22.23 3.94 8.59
N ASN A 180 23.53 3.98 8.90
CA ASN A 180 24.20 2.92 9.66
C ASN A 180 23.89 3.04 11.15
N GLY A 181 23.90 1.91 11.85
CA GLY A 181 23.63 1.85 13.29
C GLY A 181 22.23 2.32 13.72
N ALA A 182 21.31 2.48 12.77
CA ALA A 182 19.96 2.96 13.03
C ALA A 182 19.09 1.86 13.66
N TRP A 183 18.43 2.20 14.76
CA TRP A 183 17.45 1.33 15.42
C TRP A 183 16.03 1.88 15.33
N THR A 184 15.78 2.71 14.32
CA THR A 184 14.46 3.19 13.91
C THR A 184 14.30 3.01 12.40
N TRP A 185 13.24 2.31 11.98
CA TRP A 185 13.02 1.96 10.58
C TRP A 185 11.54 1.67 10.29
N PHE A 186 11.26 1.42 9.02
CA PHE A 186 9.95 1.07 8.47
C PHE A 186 10.03 -0.24 7.71
N GLU A 187 9.01 -1.09 7.89
CA GLU A 187 8.88 -2.34 7.14
C GLU A 187 7.55 -2.39 6.39
N ALA A 188 7.59 -2.95 5.18
CA ALA A 188 6.41 -3.34 4.44
C ALA A 188 5.86 -4.64 5.02
N GLY A 189 4.54 -4.74 5.14
CA GLY A 189 3.84 -5.99 5.43
C GLY A 189 2.89 -6.39 4.33
N LEU A 190 2.40 -7.62 4.45
CA LEU A 190 1.49 -8.24 3.50
C LEU A 190 0.36 -8.91 4.26
N GLU A 191 -0.87 -8.58 3.87
CA GLU A 191 -2.09 -9.17 4.39
C GLU A 191 -2.96 -9.71 3.26
N LYS A 192 -3.73 -10.75 3.57
CA LYS A 192 -4.75 -11.31 2.69
C LYS A 192 -6.07 -11.48 3.42
N PHE A 193 -7.16 -11.46 2.66
CA PHE A 193 -8.49 -11.75 3.21
C PHE A 193 -8.72 -13.26 3.29
N ASP A 194 -9.20 -13.70 4.44
CA ASP A 194 -9.64 -15.07 4.70
C ASP A 194 -11.08 -15.28 4.25
N ALA A 195 -11.28 -16.12 3.24
CA ALA A 195 -12.57 -16.37 2.62
C ALA A 195 -13.59 -17.04 3.54
N GLU A 196 -13.12 -17.72 4.58
CA GLU A 196 -13.98 -18.38 5.57
C GLU A 196 -14.38 -17.44 6.71
N GLN A 197 -13.75 -16.28 6.84
CA GLN A 197 -14.05 -15.38 7.94
C GLN A 197 -15.33 -14.58 7.69
N THR A 198 -16.32 -14.80 8.55
CA THR A 198 -17.51 -13.98 8.62
C THR A 198 -17.36 -12.91 9.71
N CYS A 199 -17.81 -11.69 9.44
CA CYS A 199 -17.84 -10.63 10.44
C CYS A 199 -19.11 -10.76 11.28
N ASP A 200 -18.97 -10.98 12.58
CA ASP A 200 -20.09 -11.02 13.54
C ASP A 200 -20.64 -9.60 13.78
N PRO A 201 -21.95 -9.40 14.02
CA PRO A 201 -22.49 -8.07 14.34
C PRO A 201 -21.88 -7.39 15.57
N ASN A 202 -21.21 -8.11 16.47
CA ASN A 202 -20.47 -7.53 17.61
C ASN A 202 -18.98 -7.34 17.30
N CYS A 203 -18.57 -7.43 16.04
CA CYS A 203 -17.16 -7.28 15.66
C CYS A 203 -16.69 -5.84 15.86
N THR A 204 -15.91 -5.63 16.91
CA THR A 204 -15.33 -4.31 17.23
C THR A 204 -14.21 -3.87 16.28
N TYR A 205 -13.71 -4.78 15.44
CA TYR A 205 -12.68 -4.51 14.44
C TYR A 205 -13.24 -3.86 13.18
N ASP A 206 -14.54 -4.01 12.92
CA ASP A 206 -15.19 -3.41 11.76
C ASP A 206 -16.31 -2.47 12.21
N VAL A 207 -16.05 -1.16 12.13
CA VAL A 207 -16.99 -0.10 12.57
C VAL A 207 -18.27 -0.03 11.71
N ARG A 208 -18.41 -0.87 10.69
CA ARG A 208 -19.54 -0.86 9.75
C ARG A 208 -20.80 -1.55 10.27
N PHE A 209 -20.75 -2.23 11.42
CA PHE A 209 -21.95 -2.77 12.05
C PHE A 209 -22.56 -1.77 13.05
N LYS A 210 -23.41 -0.86 12.54
CA LYS A 210 -24.20 0.06 13.38
C LYS A 210 -25.45 -0.62 13.98
N SER A 211 -25.89 -1.74 13.39
CA SER A 211 -27.04 -2.53 13.84
C SER A 211 -26.95 -3.99 13.37
N ALA A 212 -27.70 -4.89 14.02
CA ALA A 212 -27.84 -6.30 13.60
C ALA A 212 -28.48 -6.49 12.20
N SER A 213 -29.06 -5.44 11.62
CA SER A 213 -29.66 -5.42 10.28
C SER A 213 -28.73 -4.84 9.20
N SER A 214 -27.51 -4.43 9.55
CA SER A 214 -26.55 -3.85 8.61
C SER A 214 -26.00 -4.92 7.66
N VAL A 215 -25.88 -4.59 6.38
CA VAL A 215 -25.27 -5.48 5.38
C VAL A 215 -23.79 -5.64 5.73
N ALA A 216 -23.35 -6.89 5.90
CA ALA A 216 -21.96 -7.20 6.17
C ALA A 216 -21.07 -6.63 5.06
N SER A 217 -19.98 -5.97 5.46
CA SER A 217 -18.98 -5.53 4.50
C SER A 217 -18.39 -6.74 3.76
N PRO A 218 -18.19 -6.67 2.44
CA PRO A 218 -17.48 -7.72 1.70
C PRO A 218 -16.00 -7.83 2.12
N LEU A 219 -15.38 -6.73 2.55
CA LEU A 219 -13.95 -6.69 2.91
C LEU A 219 -13.75 -6.20 4.35
N PRO A 220 -14.12 -7.00 5.37
CA PRO A 220 -14.00 -6.60 6.76
C PRO A 220 -12.58 -6.70 7.29
N VAL A 221 -12.17 -5.76 8.16
CA VAL A 221 -10.82 -5.77 8.77
C VAL A 221 -10.59 -7.06 9.55
N CYS A 222 -11.63 -7.62 10.18
CA CYS A 222 -11.51 -8.87 10.91
C CYS A 222 -11.23 -10.10 10.03
N ALA A 223 -11.41 -9.99 8.71
CA ALA A 223 -11.04 -11.04 7.74
C ALA A 223 -9.61 -10.92 7.24
N LEU A 224 -8.91 -9.82 7.54
CA LEU A 224 -7.49 -9.70 7.20
C LEU A 224 -6.64 -10.66 8.03
N ARG A 225 -5.63 -11.22 7.38
CA ARG A 225 -4.65 -12.14 7.95
C ARG A 225 -3.26 -11.68 7.54
N PRO A 226 -2.36 -11.46 8.49
CA PRO A 226 -0.98 -11.10 8.17
C PRO A 226 -0.21 -12.31 7.66
N LEU A 227 0.41 -12.17 6.50
CA LEU A 227 1.48 -13.05 6.02
C LEU A 227 2.83 -12.50 6.50
N TYR A 228 2.98 -11.19 6.49
CA TYR A 228 4.06 -10.48 7.17
C TYR A 228 3.53 -9.18 7.80
N PRO A 229 3.92 -8.84 9.06
CA PRO A 229 4.79 -9.60 9.95
C PRO A 229 4.23 -10.98 10.33
N SER A 230 5.11 -11.96 10.53
CA SER A 230 4.68 -13.33 10.82
C SER A 230 3.99 -13.42 12.19
N ILE A 231 3.27 -14.51 12.43
CA ILE A 231 2.56 -14.72 13.70
C ILE A 231 3.05 -15.98 14.40
N VAL A 232 2.97 -15.97 15.72
CA VAL A 232 3.32 -17.11 16.58
C VAL A 232 2.20 -17.42 17.56
N PRO A 233 2.00 -18.69 17.94
CA PRO A 233 1.04 -19.06 18.98
C PRO A 233 1.39 -18.41 20.33
N LYS A 234 0.39 -17.88 21.03
CA LYS A 234 0.48 -17.26 22.36
C LYS A 234 -0.62 -17.81 23.27
N GLY A 235 -0.49 -19.08 23.66
CA GLY A 235 -1.47 -19.83 24.45
C GLY A 235 -2.45 -20.63 23.58
N SER A 236 -3.55 -21.11 24.18
CA SER A 236 -4.57 -21.87 23.45
C SER A 236 -5.36 -20.96 22.49
N ASP A 237 -5.27 -21.25 21.19
CA ASP A 237 -6.00 -20.61 20.08
C ASP A 237 -5.82 -19.09 19.94
N LYS A 238 -4.74 -18.53 20.51
CA LYS A 238 -4.38 -17.13 20.34
C LYS A 238 -3.05 -17.01 19.61
N PHE A 239 -2.94 -16.04 18.73
CA PHE A 239 -1.72 -15.71 18.01
C PHE A 239 -1.30 -14.29 18.36
N ALA A 240 0.00 -14.02 18.21
CA ALA A 240 0.56 -12.69 18.32
C ALA A 240 1.52 -12.46 17.15
N TYR A 241 1.69 -11.20 16.76
CA TYR A 241 2.73 -10.83 15.81
C TYR A 241 4.11 -11.17 16.38
N SER A 242 4.96 -11.68 15.49
CA SER A 242 6.38 -11.90 15.71
C SER A 242 7.15 -10.81 15.00
N HIS A 243 7.89 -10.02 15.77
CA HIS A 243 8.76 -8.99 15.24
C HIS A 243 10.17 -9.28 15.71
N PRO A 244 11.11 -9.59 14.79
CA PRO A 244 12.50 -9.77 15.16
C PRO A 244 13.10 -8.50 15.78
N LEU A 245 14.19 -8.70 16.54
CA LEU A 245 14.91 -7.60 17.15
C LEU A 245 15.52 -6.69 16.08
N ALA A 246 16.22 -7.27 15.10
CA ALA A 246 16.77 -6.55 13.96
C ALA A 246 15.75 -6.42 12.83
N HIS A 247 15.95 -5.43 11.96
CA HIS A 247 15.20 -5.32 10.72
C HIS A 247 15.51 -6.51 9.79
N GLN A 248 14.57 -6.84 8.92
CA GLN A 248 14.79 -7.82 7.86
C GLN A 248 14.91 -7.09 6.53
N GLU A 249 16.05 -7.25 5.84
CA GLU A 249 16.38 -6.48 4.64
C GLU A 249 15.26 -6.57 3.60
N LYS A 250 14.76 -7.77 3.28
CA LYS A 250 13.67 -7.97 2.29
C LYS A 250 12.34 -7.29 2.59
N TRP A 251 12.12 -6.80 3.81
CA TRP A 251 10.90 -6.07 4.19
C TRP A 251 11.19 -4.61 4.52
N THR A 252 12.45 -4.19 4.60
CA THR A 252 12.84 -2.86 5.06
C THR A 252 12.58 -1.84 3.96
N ILE A 253 11.56 -1.00 4.16
CA ILE A 253 11.26 0.13 3.27
C ILE A 253 12.40 1.14 3.37
N VAL A 254 12.65 1.63 4.59
CA VAL A 254 13.67 2.64 4.85
C VAL A 254 14.02 2.70 6.33
N ARG A 255 15.28 3.02 6.62
CA ARG A 255 15.78 3.34 7.97
C ARG A 255 15.84 4.84 8.15
N ASN A 256 15.67 5.35 9.36
CA ASN A 256 15.99 6.75 9.62
C ASN A 256 17.52 6.95 9.68
N LYS A 257 17.98 8.18 9.47
CA LYS A 257 19.37 8.55 9.74
C LYS A 257 19.63 8.61 11.24
N THR A 258 20.66 7.92 11.70
CA THR A 258 21.03 7.82 13.12
C THR A 258 21.33 9.18 13.72
N ALA A 259 20.71 9.47 14.87
CA ALA A 259 20.90 10.70 15.64
C ALA A 259 20.67 11.98 14.83
N HIS A 260 19.81 11.93 13.81
CA HIS A 260 19.51 13.07 12.95
C HIS A 260 18.20 13.76 13.35
N ARG A 261 18.27 15.05 13.72
CA ARG A 261 17.13 15.83 14.26
C ARG A 261 16.21 16.43 13.21
N ALA A 262 16.70 16.62 12.00
CA ALA A 262 15.91 17.21 10.93
C ALA A 262 15.01 16.14 10.29
N TRP A 263 13.78 16.56 9.99
CA TRP A 263 12.80 15.77 9.26
C TRP A 263 13.35 15.38 7.89
N GLN A 264 13.07 14.15 7.48
CA GLN A 264 13.45 13.61 6.19
C GLN A 264 12.17 13.20 5.45
N ASP A 265 12.15 13.48 4.15
CA ASP A 265 11.13 13.00 3.24
C ASP A 265 11.70 11.81 2.47
N HIS A 266 11.17 10.62 2.75
CA HIS A 266 11.55 9.38 2.09
C HIS A 266 10.50 9.08 1.01
N VAL A 267 10.95 8.92 -0.23
CA VAL A 267 10.12 8.43 -1.34
C VAL A 267 10.80 7.18 -1.89
N ILE A 268 10.31 6.02 -1.49
CA ILE A 268 10.90 4.73 -1.84
C ILE A 268 9.97 4.01 -2.80
N THR A 269 10.49 3.63 -3.97
CA THR A 269 9.75 2.88 -4.99
C THR A 269 10.28 1.45 -5.05
N TRP A 270 9.37 0.50 -4.91
CA TRP A 270 9.62 -0.90 -5.24
C TRP A 270 8.91 -1.18 -6.56
N ALA A 271 9.64 -1.73 -7.54
CA ALA A 271 9.10 -1.97 -8.87
C ALA A 271 9.15 -3.46 -9.25
N TRP A 272 8.31 -3.84 -10.22
CA TRP A 272 8.25 -5.21 -10.72
C TRP A 272 9.48 -5.60 -11.56
N ASP A 273 10.11 -4.62 -12.18
CA ASP A 273 11.29 -4.69 -13.04
C ASP A 273 12.59 -4.35 -12.29
N ASP A 274 12.54 -4.11 -10.98
CA ASP A 274 13.69 -4.13 -10.10
C ASP A 274 14.45 -5.48 -10.28
N ASP A 275 15.78 -5.42 -10.50
CA ASP A 275 16.64 -6.58 -10.78
C ASP A 275 17.99 -6.56 -10.03
N ALA A 276 18.15 -5.64 -9.08
CA ALA A 276 19.35 -5.51 -8.27
C ALA A 276 19.51 -6.72 -7.34
N LYS A 277 20.57 -7.50 -7.57
CA LYS A 277 20.91 -8.64 -6.72
C LYS A 277 21.31 -8.16 -5.32
N PRO A 278 20.98 -8.89 -4.24
CA PRO A 278 21.29 -8.48 -2.86
C PRO A 278 22.77 -8.20 -2.58
N ASP A 279 23.69 -8.83 -3.31
CA ASP A 279 25.14 -8.70 -3.19
C ASP A 279 25.78 -7.74 -4.20
N SER A 280 24.96 -7.05 -5.00
CA SER A 280 25.43 -6.11 -6.02
C SER A 280 25.84 -4.76 -5.43
N GLU A 281 26.69 -4.02 -6.15
CA GLU A 281 27.03 -2.63 -5.78
C GLU A 281 25.80 -1.72 -5.73
N ALA A 282 24.79 -2.00 -6.56
CA ALA A 282 23.52 -1.28 -6.52
C ALA A 282 22.81 -1.48 -5.18
N ALA A 283 22.73 -2.72 -4.69
CA ALA A 283 22.14 -3.02 -3.39
C ALA A 283 22.86 -2.32 -2.23
N VAL A 284 24.21 -2.39 -2.23
CA VAL A 284 25.03 -1.71 -1.23
C VAL A 284 24.78 -0.20 -1.23
N ARG A 285 24.67 0.42 -2.41
CA ARG A 285 24.36 1.86 -2.53
C ARG A 285 22.96 2.19 -2.04
N MET A 286 21.94 1.40 -2.38
CA MET A 286 20.57 1.60 -1.85
C MET A 286 20.57 1.64 -0.31
N LYS A 287 21.30 0.72 0.33
CA LYS A 287 21.41 0.69 1.78
C LYS A 287 22.12 1.91 2.35
N ALA A 288 23.25 2.27 1.76
CA ALA A 288 24.13 3.33 2.25
C ALA A 288 23.54 4.73 2.02
N ASP A 289 22.92 4.95 0.86
CA ASP A 289 22.51 6.28 0.38
C ASP A 289 21.01 6.55 0.59
N GLU A 290 20.18 5.51 0.60
CA GLU A 290 18.71 5.64 0.76
C GLU A 290 18.20 5.05 2.07
N GLY A 291 18.97 4.17 2.72
CA GLY A 291 18.53 3.45 3.91
C GLY A 291 17.52 2.32 3.63
N ARG A 292 17.28 2.01 2.35
CA ARG A 292 16.43 0.91 1.86
C ARG A 292 17.09 -0.45 2.11
N GLY A 293 16.30 -1.49 2.33
CA GLY A 293 16.85 -2.84 2.52
C GLY A 293 17.43 -3.44 1.23
N GLU A 294 18.62 -4.04 1.32
CA GLU A 294 19.39 -4.55 0.16
C GLU A 294 18.63 -5.61 -0.64
N GLU A 295 17.88 -6.47 0.05
CA GLU A 295 17.10 -7.55 -0.55
C GLU A 295 15.76 -7.09 -1.17
N THR A 296 15.45 -5.78 -1.14
CA THR A 296 14.21 -5.26 -1.74
C THR A 296 14.37 -4.81 -3.19
N GLY A 297 15.61 -4.78 -3.70
CA GLY A 297 15.92 -4.31 -5.06
C GLY A 297 15.81 -5.37 -6.15
N ASP A 298 15.43 -6.60 -5.81
CA ASP A 298 15.26 -7.67 -6.79
C ASP A 298 13.84 -7.72 -7.38
N GLY A 299 12.92 -6.87 -6.92
CA GLY A 299 11.52 -6.80 -7.37
C GLY A 299 10.59 -7.93 -6.90
N TRP A 300 11.05 -8.86 -6.06
CA TRP A 300 10.29 -10.05 -5.65
C TRP A 300 8.94 -9.67 -5.04
N PHE A 301 8.95 -8.69 -4.12
CA PHE A 301 7.76 -8.30 -3.37
C PHE A 301 6.66 -7.84 -4.32
N VAL A 302 6.99 -7.01 -5.32
CA VAL A 302 6.02 -6.45 -6.27
C VAL A 302 5.55 -7.50 -7.26
N ARG A 303 6.47 -8.34 -7.78
CA ARG A 303 6.13 -9.40 -8.72
C ARG A 303 5.22 -10.47 -8.13
N ASP A 304 5.26 -10.69 -6.83
CA ASP A 304 4.43 -11.70 -6.17
C ASP A 304 3.03 -11.20 -5.81
N LEU A 305 2.79 -9.89 -5.78
CA LEU A 305 1.48 -9.32 -5.42
C LEU A 305 0.39 -9.71 -6.42
N LYS A 306 -0.73 -10.15 -5.87
CA LYS A 306 -1.93 -10.57 -6.59
C LYS A 306 -3.08 -9.62 -6.32
N MET A 307 -4.11 -9.74 -7.16
CA MET A 307 -5.38 -9.05 -6.92
C MET A 307 -5.94 -9.37 -5.53
N GLY A 308 -6.30 -8.33 -4.77
CA GLY A 308 -6.83 -8.47 -3.42
C GLY A 308 -5.79 -8.48 -2.29
N ASP A 309 -4.50 -8.59 -2.61
CA ASP A 309 -3.43 -8.47 -1.62
C ASP A 309 -3.42 -7.04 -1.04
N VAL A 310 -3.05 -6.92 0.24
CA VAL A 310 -3.01 -5.66 0.96
C VAL A 310 -1.60 -5.41 1.48
N VAL A 311 -1.01 -4.29 1.09
CA VAL A 311 0.31 -3.86 1.55
C VAL A 311 0.14 -3.01 2.80
N THR A 312 0.99 -3.23 3.80
CA THR A 312 0.96 -2.48 5.07
C THR A 312 2.30 -1.83 5.37
N VAL A 313 2.31 -0.81 6.23
CA VAL A 313 3.53 -0.16 6.71
C VAL A 313 3.58 -0.23 8.23
N TRP A 314 4.73 -0.65 8.75
CA TRP A 314 5.02 -0.76 10.17
C TRP A 314 6.21 0.11 10.54
N ALA A 315 6.06 0.95 11.56
CA ALA A 315 7.17 1.65 12.18
C ALA A 315 7.78 0.83 13.31
N LYS A 316 9.10 0.90 13.42
CA LYS A 316 9.90 0.18 14.40
C LYS A 316 10.82 1.14 15.13
N ALA A 317 11.01 0.87 16.42
CA ALA A 317 12.09 1.43 17.24
C ALA A 317 12.61 0.34 18.19
N ARG A 318 13.91 0.29 18.47
CA ARG A 318 14.50 -0.69 19.41
C ARG A 318 15.38 -0.04 20.44
N PHE A 319 15.45 -0.66 21.62
CA PHE A 319 16.23 -0.21 22.77
C PHE A 319 15.74 1.11 23.36
N GLY A 320 16.01 1.28 24.66
CA GLY A 320 15.66 2.51 25.36
C GLY A 320 16.39 3.72 24.75
N GLY A 321 15.65 4.83 24.60
CA GLY A 321 16.18 6.07 24.04
C GLY A 321 16.00 6.23 22.53
N TRP A 322 15.78 5.15 21.77
CA TRP A 322 15.45 5.26 20.35
C TRP A 322 13.98 5.58 20.14
N VAL A 323 13.71 6.58 19.29
CA VAL A 323 12.37 7.07 19.02
C VAL A 323 12.23 7.39 17.54
N ASN A 324 11.36 6.65 16.86
CA ASN A 324 10.96 6.96 15.50
C ASN A 324 9.82 7.99 15.57
N HIS A 325 10.03 9.16 14.98
CA HIS A 325 9.03 10.23 14.87
C HIS A 325 8.48 10.24 13.44
N ILE A 326 7.16 10.26 13.31
CA ILE A 326 6.47 10.15 12.02
C ILE A 326 5.43 11.26 11.89
N GLU A 327 5.53 12.08 10.85
CA GLU A 327 4.52 13.09 10.50
C GLU A 327 3.50 12.54 9.52
N LYS A 328 3.98 11.87 8.46
CA LYS A 328 3.13 11.43 7.35
C LYS A 328 3.58 10.09 6.80
N VAL A 329 2.61 9.25 6.42
CA VAL A 329 2.83 8.00 5.70
C VAL A 329 1.81 7.92 4.57
N LYS A 330 2.27 7.56 3.38
CA LYS A 330 1.42 7.34 2.20
C LYS A 330 1.91 6.11 1.44
N ILE A 331 0.97 5.31 0.97
CA ILE A 331 1.21 4.14 0.11
C ILE A 331 0.45 4.37 -1.19
N ASP A 332 1.16 4.32 -2.31
CA ASP A 332 0.56 4.27 -3.64
C ASP A 332 0.86 2.90 -4.26
N VAL A 333 -0.19 2.19 -4.70
CA VAL A 333 -0.05 0.87 -5.36
C VAL A 333 -0.51 1.02 -6.79
N TYR A 334 0.34 0.65 -7.75
CA TYR A 334 0.08 0.78 -9.19
C TYR A 334 -0.02 -0.59 -9.85
N TRP A 335 -0.99 -0.78 -10.74
CA TRP A 335 -1.20 -2.04 -11.43
C TRP A 335 -1.65 -1.85 -12.89
N ALA A 336 -1.22 -2.77 -13.74
CA ALA A 336 -1.63 -2.81 -15.14
C ALA A 336 -3.08 -3.30 -15.24
N VAL A 337 -3.92 -2.58 -15.99
CA VAL A 337 -5.32 -2.92 -16.29
C VAL A 337 -5.46 -3.26 -17.77
#